data_AF-A0A0B6YU90-F1
#
_entry.id   AF-A0A0B6YU90-F1
#
_cell.length_a   1.000
_cell.length_b   1.000
_cell.length_c   1.000
_cell.angle_alpha   90.00
_cell.angle_beta   90.00
_cell.angle_gamma   90.00
#
_symmetry.space_group_name_H-M   'P 1'
#
loop_
_entity.id
_entity.type
_entity.pdbx_description
1 polymer ?
#
loop_
_entity_poly.entity_id
_entity_poly.type
_entity_poly.pdbx_seq_one_letter_code
_entity_poly.pdbx_strand_id
1 'polypeptide(L)'
;DTGALYTKMTVKEIQALIPTFDLLRYLRGFMLNNVTEDEPVVIFASSYIQNVVNLIQHTDKRTLANYLIWRLVSNMVPELSE
;
A
#
# COMPACT_ATOMS: atom_id res chain seq x y z
N ASP A 1 -13.76 14.40 6.34
CA ASP A 1 -14.00 14.34 4.89
C ASP A 1 -14.42 12.96 4.43
N THR A 2 -15.74 12.73 4.43
CA THR A 2 -16.39 11.43 4.15
C THR A 2 -16.56 11.16 2.65
N GLY A 3 -16.09 12.05 1.79
CA GLY A 3 -16.08 11.90 0.33
C GLY A 3 -14.72 11.40 -0.17
N ALA A 4 -14.33 10.20 0.25
CA ALA A 4 -13.15 9.55 -0.30
C ALA A 4 -13.50 9.09 -1.73
N LEU A 5 -13.08 9.90 -2.69
CA LEU A 5 -13.43 9.85 -4.11
C LEU A 5 -13.16 8.46 -4.70
N TYR A 6 -14.22 7.70 -4.98
CA TYR A 6 -14.15 6.48 -5.79
C TYR A 6 -13.48 6.83 -7.12
N THR A 7 -12.23 6.43 -7.26
CA THR A 7 -11.46 6.71 -8.48
C THR A 7 -11.05 5.38 -9.09
N LYS A 8 -11.65 5.06 -10.23
CA LYS A 8 -11.26 3.92 -11.04
C LYS A 8 -10.20 4.35 -12.03
N MET A 9 -9.05 3.69 -12.02
CA MET A 9 -7.92 3.96 -12.91
C MET A 9 -7.17 2.64 -13.18
N THR A 10 -6.22 2.62 -14.10
CA THR A 10 -5.37 1.44 -14.37
C THR A 10 -4.18 1.39 -13.42
N VAL A 11 -3.53 0.22 -13.30
CA VAL A 11 -2.25 0.08 -12.58
C VAL A 11 -1.19 1.05 -13.12
N LYS A 12 -1.15 1.26 -14.43
CA LYS A 12 -0.27 2.23 -15.09
C LYS A 12 -0.53 3.67 -14.64
N GLU A 13 -1.80 4.05 -14.54
CA GLU A 13 -2.19 5.41 -14.14
C GLU A 13 -1.81 5.70 -12.69
N ILE A 14 -2.07 4.78 -11.77
CA ILE A 14 -1.61 4.96 -10.37
C ILE A 14 -0.08 4.90 -10.27
N GLN A 15 0.60 4.07 -11.06
CA GLN A 15 2.07 3.99 -11.06
C GLN A 15 2.71 5.34 -11.40
N ALA A 16 2.08 6.15 -12.25
CA ALA A 16 2.51 7.51 -12.56
C ALA A 16 2.36 8.48 -11.36
N LEU A 17 1.40 8.24 -10.45
CA LEU A 17 1.20 9.05 -9.24
C LEU A 17 2.21 8.72 -8.12
N ILE A 18 2.75 7.50 -8.11
CA ILE A 18 3.70 7.02 -7.09
C ILE A 18 4.96 6.41 -7.73
N PRO A 19 5.76 7.20 -8.48
CA PRO A 19 6.85 6.67 -9.32
C PRO A 19 7.98 6.00 -8.54
N THR A 20 8.11 6.28 -7.24
CA THR A 20 9.15 5.69 -6.38
C THR A 20 8.76 4.33 -5.80
N PHE A 21 7.53 3.86 -6.03
CA PHE A 21 7.04 2.58 -5.56
C PHE A 21 6.60 1.73 -6.75
N ASP A 22 7.23 0.57 -6.92
CA ASP A 22 6.89 -0.39 -7.98
C ASP A 22 5.60 -1.15 -7.62
N LEU A 23 4.47 -0.54 -7.95
CA LEU A 23 3.15 -1.07 -7.61
C LEU A 23 2.85 -2.35 -8.37
N LEU A 24 3.23 -2.42 -9.66
CA LEU A 24 2.95 -3.60 -10.47
C LEU A 24 3.67 -4.83 -9.91
N ARG A 25 4.95 -4.70 -9.53
CA ARG A 25 5.69 -5.77 -8.85
C ARG A 25 5.09 -6.11 -7.50
N TYR A 26 4.67 -5.10 -6.72
CA TYR A 26 4.02 -5.32 -5.44
C TYR A 26 2.75 -6.16 -5.61
N LEU A 27 1.86 -5.79 -6.52
CA LEU A 27 0.62 -6.52 -6.82
C LEU A 27 0.89 -7.96 -7.28
N ARG A 28 1.86 -8.15 -8.19
CA ARG A 28 2.26 -9.49 -8.65
C ARG A 28 2.88 -10.36 -7.54
N GLY A 29 3.36 -9.77 -6.46
CA GLY A 29 3.95 -10.48 -5.33
C GLY A 29 2.94 -11.24 -4.47
N PHE A 30 1.66 -10.84 -4.47
CA PHE A 30 0.62 -11.47 -3.63
C PHE A 30 -0.66 -11.84 -4.37
N MET A 31 -0.87 -11.35 -5.60
CA MET A 31 -1.99 -11.77 -6.44
C MET A 31 -1.67 -13.11 -7.10
N LEU A 32 -2.64 -14.03 -7.08
CA LEU A 32 -2.51 -15.35 -7.74
C LEU A 32 -2.58 -15.26 -9.27
N ASN A 33 -3.21 -14.22 -9.79
CA ASN A 33 -3.39 -14.00 -11.22
C ASN A 33 -2.31 -13.08 -11.79
N ASN A 34 -2.03 -13.20 -13.09
CA ASN A 34 -1.07 -12.34 -13.76
C ASN A 34 -1.63 -10.92 -13.92
N VAL A 35 -1.23 -10.01 -13.03
CA VAL A 35 -1.61 -8.59 -13.07
C VAL A 35 -0.85 -7.87 -14.19
N THR A 36 -1.56 -7.08 -14.98
CA THR A 36 -1.00 -6.27 -16.07
C THR A 36 -1.07 -4.78 -15.76
N GLU A 37 -0.39 -3.96 -16.57
CA GLU A 37 -0.42 -2.49 -16.42
C GLU A 37 -1.80 -1.89 -16.68
N ASP A 38 -2.60 -2.53 -17.53
CA ASP A 38 -3.95 -2.07 -17.89
C ASP A 38 -5.04 -2.57 -16.92
N GLU A 39 -4.65 -3.32 -15.88
CA GLU A 39 -5.57 -3.86 -14.88
C GLU A 39 -6.31 -2.72 -14.17
N PRO A 40 -7.66 -2.72 -14.14
CA PRO A 40 -8.41 -1.67 -13.47
C PRO A 40 -8.35 -1.82 -11.94
N VAL A 41 -7.99 -0.73 -11.27
CA VAL A 41 -7.95 -0.61 -9.80
C VAL A 41 -8.88 0.50 -9.33
N VAL A 42 -9.51 0.28 -8.18
CA VAL A 42 -10.34 1.29 -7.49
C VAL A 42 -9.58 1.79 -6.29
N ILE A 43 -9.37 3.10 -6.22
CA ILE A 43 -8.68 3.76 -5.11
C ILE A 43 -9.68 4.65 -4.40
N PHE A 44 -9.81 4.45 -3.09
CA PHE A 44 -10.67 5.28 -2.24
C PHE A 44 -9.97 6.56 -1.78
N ALA A 45 -8.64 6.55 -1.65
CA ALA A 45 -7.87 7.69 -1.14
C ALA A 45 -6.54 7.86 -1.88
N SER A 46 -6.58 8.55 -3.03
CA SER A 46 -5.38 8.80 -3.85
C SER A 46 -4.34 9.67 -3.14
N SER A 47 -4.76 10.69 -2.39
CA SER A 47 -3.83 11.54 -1.62
C SER A 47 -3.14 10.75 -0.50
N TYR A 48 -3.86 9.83 0.15
CA TYR A 48 -3.31 8.98 1.20
C TYR A 48 -2.18 8.10 0.67
N ILE A 49 -2.37 7.40 -0.46
CA ILE A 49 -1.34 6.50 -0.98
C ILE A 49 -0.07 7.26 -1.40
N GLN A 50 -0.22 8.44 -2.00
CA GLN A 50 0.92 9.31 -2.34
C GLN A 50 1.69 9.72 -1.08
N ASN A 51 0.98 10.15 -0.02
CA ASN A 51 1.59 10.52 1.24
C ASN A 51 2.30 9.35 1.92
N VAL A 52 1.70 8.15 1.89
CA VAL A 52 2.31 6.93 2.45
C VAL A 52 3.57 6.54 1.71
N VAL A 53 3.55 6.52 0.37
CA VAL A 53 4.74 6.22 -0.43
C VAL A 53 5.85 7.22 -0.13
N ASN A 54 5.52 8.51 -0.07
CA ASN A 54 6.48 9.54 0.30
C ASN A 54 7.04 9.33 1.71
N LEU A 55 6.19 9.03 2.69
CA LEU A 55 6.61 8.78 4.07
C LEU A 55 7.56 7.59 4.16
N ILE A 56 7.26 6.49 3.47
CA ILE A 56 8.10 5.28 3.46
C ILE A 56 9.50 5.59 2.92
N GLN A 57 9.59 6.38 1.83
CA GLN A 57 10.89 6.75 1.24
C GLN A 57 11.76 7.59 2.17
N HIS A 58 11.14 8.37 3.07
CA HIS A 58 11.83 9.28 3.98
C HIS A 58 11.91 8.75 5.42
N THR A 59 11.53 7.50 5.66
CA THR A 59 11.60 6.88 6.99
C THR A 59 12.73 5.85 7.04
N ASP A 60 13.53 5.88 8.10
CA ASP A 60 14.57 4.89 8.33
C ASP A 60 14.03 3.45 8.26
N LYS A 61 14.78 2.58 7.58
CA LYS A 61 14.41 1.15 7.43
C LYS A 61 14.15 0.46 8.77
N ARG A 62 14.93 0.80 9.80
CA ARG A 62 14.75 0.27 11.16
C ARG A 62 13.41 0.71 11.76
N THR A 63 13.04 1.97 11.58
CA THR A 63 11.75 2.51 12.05
C THR A 63 10.59 1.84 11.33
N LEU A 64 10.68 1.66 10.01
CA LEU A 64 9.69 0.91 9.22
C LEU A 64 9.56 -0.55 9.70
N ALA A 65 10.68 -1.25 9.89
CA ALA A 65 10.68 -2.64 10.34
C ALA A 65 10.01 -2.77 11.73
N ASN A 66 10.38 -1.90 12.67
CA ASN A 66 9.78 -1.88 14.01
C ASN A 66 8.27 -1.60 13.96
N TYR A 67 7.84 -0.65 13.12
CA TYR A 67 6.42 -0.37 12.92
C TYR A 67 5.65 -1.58 12.37
N LEU A 68 6.20 -2.28 11.38
CA LEU A 68 5.57 -3.47 10.80
C LEU A 68 5.45 -4.61 11.81
N ILE A 69 6.51 -4.87 12.60
CA ILE A 69 6.49 -5.88 13.67
C ILE A 69 5.47 -5.51 14.74
N TRP A 70 5.45 -4.25 15.19
CA TRP A 70 4.48 -3.81 16.19
C TRP A 70 3.04 -3.98 15.69
N ARG A 71 2.77 -3.65 14.43
CA ARG A 71 1.44 -3.86 13.82
C ARG A 71 1.05 -5.34 13.80
N LEU A 72 1.99 -6.24 13.53
CA LEU A 72 1.74 -7.67 13.58
C LEU A 72 1.45 -8.13 15.02
N VAL A 73 2.35 -7.85 15.96
CA VAL A 73 2.23 -8.26 17.36
C VAL A 73 0.96 -7.73 17.98
N SER A 74 0.65 -6.43 17.81
CA SER A 74 -0.55 -5.82 18.38
C SER A 74 -1.86 -6.48 17.91
N ASN A 75 -1.90 -7.06 16.71
CA ASN A 75 -3.07 -7.81 16.23
C ASN A 75 -3.12 -9.23 16.82
N MET A 76 -1.98 -9.80 17.21
CA MET A 76 -1.89 -11.14 17.79
C MET A 76 -2.04 -11.16 19.30
N VAL A 77 -1.77 -10.05 20.00
CA VAL A 77 -1.87 -9.93 21.46
C VAL A 77 -3.16 -10.54 22.04
N PRO A 78 -4.35 -10.35 21.46
CA PRO A 78 -5.57 -10.96 22.00
C PRO A 78 -5.59 -12.50 21.98
N GLU A 79 -4.82 -13.12 21.08
CA GLU A 79 -4.74 -14.58 20.88
C GLU A 79 -3.58 -15.21 21.66
N LEU A 80 -2.71 -14.40 22.26
CA LEU A 80 -1.63 -14.88 23.10
C LEU A 80 -2.19 -15.10 24.52
N SER A 81 -2.11 -16.32 25.02
CA SER A 81 -2.45 -16.62 26.41
C SER A 81 -1.50 -15.87 27.36
N GLU A 82 -1.99 -15.55 28.56
CA GLU A 82 -1.14 -15.09 29.68
C GLU A 82 -0.03 -16.10 30.03
#